data_AF-A0AAW5EWF4-F1
#
_entry.id   AF-A0AAW5EWF4-F1
#
_cell.length_a   1.000
_cell.length_b   1.000
_cell.length_c   1.000
_cell.angle_alpha   90.00
_cell.angle_beta   90.00
_cell.angle_gamma   90.00
#
_symmetry.space_group_name_H-M   'P 1'
#
loop_
_entity.id
_entity.type
_entity.pdbx_description
1 polymer ?
#
loop_
_entity_poly.entity_id
_entity_poly.type
_entity_poly.pdbx_seq_one_letter_code
_entity_poly.pdbx_strand_id
1 'polypeptide(L)'
;MTTATVQTYAVYLTAATSAHPGGYVVDNVEWDGASAWTPPAGTTAIADPDRKYPIGSTYGAPAAATTATTTAATVTPTTTTATATAAASTTT
;
A
#
# COMPACT_ATOMS: atom_id res chain seq x y z
N MET A 1 17.14 22.96 -18.00
CA MET A 1 16.15 22.05 -18.61
C MET A 1 16.62 20.64 -18.30
N THR A 2 16.08 20.00 -17.28
CA THR A 2 16.31 18.56 -17.03
C THR A 2 15.42 17.81 -18.02
N THR A 3 16.03 17.03 -18.92
CA THR A 3 15.27 16.14 -19.81
C THR A 3 14.61 15.07 -18.95
N ALA A 4 13.28 15.02 -18.94
CA ALA A 4 12.56 13.93 -18.30
C ALA A 4 12.63 12.70 -19.21
N THR A 5 13.09 11.58 -18.66
CA THR A 5 13.23 10.32 -19.42
C THR A 5 11.88 9.62 -19.44
N VAL A 6 11.29 9.44 -20.63
CA VAL A 6 10.09 8.62 -20.79
C VAL A 6 10.45 7.16 -20.55
N GLN A 7 9.68 6.49 -19.68
CA GLN A 7 9.85 5.09 -19.35
C GLN A 7 8.49 4.43 -19.12
N THR A 8 8.47 3.09 -19.09
CA THR A 8 7.25 2.35 -18.80
C THR A 8 6.90 2.45 -17.31
N TYR A 9 5.63 2.66 -17.03
CA TYR A 9 5.00 2.59 -15.72
C TYR A 9 3.88 1.56 -15.74
N ALA A 10 3.77 0.74 -14.70
CA ALA A 10 2.66 -0.18 -14.51
C ALA A 10 1.58 0.48 -13.65
N VAL A 11 0.33 0.44 -14.11
CA VAL A 11 -0.84 0.97 -13.40
C VAL A 11 -1.55 -0.20 -12.73
N TYR A 12 -1.70 -0.15 -11.41
CA TYR A 12 -2.28 -1.24 -10.63
C TYR A 12 -3.35 -0.78 -9.65
N LEU A 13 -4.27 -1.68 -9.32
CA LEU A 13 -5.34 -1.43 -8.35
C LEU A 13 -4.78 -1.24 -6.94
N THR A 14 -5.19 -0.18 -6.23
CA THR A 14 -4.77 0.05 -4.83
C THR A 14 -5.61 -0.72 -3.82
N ALA A 15 -6.82 -1.16 -4.22
CA ALA A 15 -7.71 -1.98 -3.41
C ALA A 15 -8.25 -3.14 -4.24
N ALA A 16 -8.63 -4.23 -3.58
CA ALA A 16 -9.29 -5.34 -4.24
C ALA A 16 -10.69 -4.93 -4.75
N THR A 17 -11.06 -5.49 -5.89
CA THR A 17 -12.40 -5.42 -6.48
C THR A 17 -13.03 -6.81 -6.43
N SER A 18 -14.29 -6.93 -6.87
CA SER A 18 -14.94 -8.24 -7.00
C SER A 18 -14.28 -9.15 -8.05
N ALA A 19 -13.52 -8.58 -9.00
CA ALA A 19 -12.90 -9.32 -10.10
C ALA A 19 -11.40 -9.55 -9.90
N HIS A 20 -10.69 -8.63 -9.24
CA HIS A 20 -9.23 -8.65 -9.16
C HIS A 20 -8.73 -8.21 -7.77
N PRO A 21 -7.62 -8.79 -7.27
CA PRO A 21 -7.02 -8.38 -6.01
C PRO A 21 -6.38 -6.99 -6.11
N GLY A 22 -6.12 -6.38 -4.94
CA GLY A 22 -5.22 -5.22 -4.88
C GLY A 22 -3.83 -5.61 -5.40
N GLY A 23 -3.20 -4.70 -6.14
CA GLY A 23 -1.95 -4.95 -6.86
C GLY A 23 -2.16 -5.44 -8.29
N TYR A 24 -3.36 -5.78 -8.74
CA TYR A 24 -3.58 -6.21 -10.12
C TYR A 24 -3.25 -5.10 -11.12
N VAL A 25 -2.36 -5.39 -12.07
CA VAL A 25 -1.90 -4.48 -13.12
C VAL A 25 -2.94 -4.42 -14.21
N VAL A 26 -3.57 -3.27 -14.35
CA VAL A 26 -4.63 -3.01 -15.34
C VAL A 26 -4.08 -2.43 -16.63
N ASP A 27 -2.92 -1.76 -16.59
CA ASP A 27 -2.34 -1.09 -17.74
C ASP A 27 -0.82 -0.90 -17.60
N ASN A 28 -0.13 -0.65 -18.72
CA ASN A 28 1.25 -0.20 -18.78
C ASN A 28 1.35 1.03 -19.68
N VAL A 29 1.77 2.16 -19.12
CA VAL A 29 1.83 3.45 -19.82
C VAL A 29 3.26 3.93 -19.98
N GLU A 30 3.54 4.70 -21.03
CA GLU A 30 4.81 5.42 -21.16
C GLU A 30 4.65 6.80 -20.52
N TRP A 31 5.44 7.07 -19.48
CA TRP A 31 5.37 8.31 -18.73
C TRP A 31 6.77 8.77 -18.31
N ASP A 32 6.95 10.07 -18.25
CA ASP A 32 8.19 10.74 -17.87
C ASP A 32 8.30 10.99 -16.35
N GLY A 33 7.29 10.59 -15.59
CA GLY A 33 7.20 10.80 -14.14
C GLY A 33 6.95 12.25 -13.70
N ALA A 34 6.81 13.19 -14.65
CA ALA A 34 6.78 14.63 -14.39
C ALA A 34 5.60 15.35 -15.06
N SER A 35 5.16 14.88 -16.22
CA SER A 35 3.97 15.35 -16.91
C SER A 35 2.74 15.19 -16.02
N ALA A 36 1.79 16.12 -16.12
CA ALA A 36 0.60 16.22 -15.26
C ALA A 36 -0.47 15.13 -15.50
N TRP A 37 -0.05 13.93 -15.88
CA TRP A 37 -0.91 12.77 -15.98
C TRP A 37 -1.22 12.23 -14.58
N THR A 38 -2.48 11.85 -14.36
CA THR A 38 -2.94 11.24 -13.11
C THR A 38 -3.55 9.87 -13.42
N PRO A 39 -3.15 8.79 -12.73
CA PRO A 39 -3.77 7.50 -12.90
C PRO A 39 -5.28 7.55 -12.57
N PRO A 40 -6.11 6.71 -13.21
CA PRO A 40 -7.52 6.59 -12.86
C PRO A 40 -7.75 6.33 -11.37
N ALA A 41 -8.89 6.80 -10.83
CA ALA A 41 -9.24 6.60 -9.42
C ALA A 41 -9.23 5.11 -9.03
N GLY A 42 -8.72 4.80 -7.84
CA GLY A 42 -8.56 3.41 -7.38
C GLY A 42 -7.34 2.68 -7.97
N THR A 43 -6.52 3.38 -8.76
CA THR A 43 -5.24 2.88 -9.27
C THR A 43 -4.09 3.76 -8.82
N THR A 44 -2.88 3.24 -8.95
CA THR A 44 -1.64 4.00 -8.84
C THR A 44 -0.63 3.48 -9.87
N ALA A 45 0.40 4.27 -10.15
CA ALA A 45 1.44 3.90 -11.11
C ALA A 45 2.79 3.66 -10.40
N ILE A 46 3.52 2.65 -10.85
CA ILE A 46 4.90 2.38 -10.42
C ILE A 46 5.82 2.29 -11.63
N ALA A 47 7.03 2.84 -11.50
CA ALA A 47 8.05 2.74 -12.53
C ALA A 47 8.38 1.26 -12.83
N ASP A 48 8.32 0.87 -14.09
CA ASP A 48 8.63 -0.48 -14.56
C ASP A 48 9.51 -0.47 -15.83
N PRO A 49 10.73 0.08 -15.76
CA PRO A 49 11.62 0.17 -16.93
C PRO A 49 12.04 -1.22 -17.45
N ASP A 50 11.98 -2.25 -16.60
CA ASP A 50 12.38 -3.62 -16.93
C ASP A 50 11.20 -4.50 -17.39
N ARG A 51 9.97 -3.96 -17.47
CA ARG A 51 8.73 -4.72 -17.77
C ARG A 51 8.50 -5.93 -16.85
N LYS A 52 8.77 -5.77 -15.56
CA LYS A 52 8.52 -6.78 -14.51
C LYS A 52 7.03 -6.98 -14.22
N TYR A 53 6.18 -6.02 -14.58
CA TYR A 53 4.76 -6.01 -14.25
C TYR A 53 3.91 -5.90 -15.52
N PRO A 54 3.72 -7.00 -16.28
CA PRO A 54 2.85 -6.98 -17.44
C PRO A 54 1.38 -6.92 -17.02
N ILE A 55 0.53 -6.33 -17.88
CA ILE A 55 -0.93 -6.31 -17.73
C ILE A 55 -1.46 -7.70 -17.38
N GLY A 56 -2.31 -7.77 -16.36
CA GLY A 56 -2.87 -9.02 -15.85
C GLY A 56 -2.06 -9.68 -14.74
N SER A 57 -0.84 -9.21 -14.48
CA SER A 57 -0.06 -9.65 -13.32
C SER A 57 -0.52 -8.96 -12.04
N THR A 58 -0.11 -9.50 -10.90
CA THR A 58 -0.33 -8.87 -9.60
C THR A 58 1.00 -8.33 -9.08
N TYR A 59 1.09 -7.00 -8.96
CA TYR A 59 2.13 -6.34 -8.20
C TYR A 59 2.03 -6.82 -6.74
N GLY A 60 3.06 -7.50 -6.27
CA GLY A 60 3.24 -7.80 -4.85
C GLY A 60 3.62 -6.53 -4.11
N ALA A 61 2.67 -5.61 -3.94
CA ALA A 61 2.87 -4.49 -3.03
C ALA A 61 3.18 -5.09 -1.66
N PRO A 62 4.24 -4.67 -0.95
CA PRO A 62 4.33 -4.96 0.47
C PRO A 62 3.01 -4.48 1.07
N ALA A 63 2.29 -5.40 1.74
CA ALA A 63 1.00 -5.13 2.33
C ALA A 63 1.07 -3.73 2.94
N ALA A 64 0.26 -2.81 2.43
CA ALA A 64 0.32 -1.41 2.84
C ALA A 64 0.41 -1.43 4.35
N ALA A 65 1.56 -1.01 4.90
CA ALA A 65 1.68 -0.86 6.32
C ALA A 65 0.58 0.14 6.64
N THR A 66 -0.51 -0.37 7.21
CA THR A 66 -1.57 0.44 7.79
C THR A 66 -0.82 1.28 8.79
N THR A 67 -0.41 2.47 8.37
CA THR A 67 0.05 3.49 9.29
C THR A 67 -1.24 3.82 10.01
N ALA A 68 -1.52 3.05 11.07
CA ALA A 68 -2.47 3.46 12.07
C ALA A 68 -1.98 4.86 12.44
N THR A 69 -2.70 5.87 11.97
CA THR A 69 -2.63 7.17 12.60
C THR A 69 -3.21 6.93 13.98
N THR A 70 -2.36 6.48 14.89
CA THR A 70 -2.61 6.58 16.32
C THR A 70 -2.62 8.07 16.56
N THR A 71 -3.79 8.71 16.42
CA THR A 71 -4.05 9.97 17.09
C THR A 71 -3.86 9.64 18.57
N ALA A 72 -2.68 9.97 19.08
CA ALA A 72 -2.41 9.94 20.49
C ALA A 72 -3.35 10.96 21.12
N ALA A 73 -4.55 10.53 21.50
CA ALA A 73 -5.33 11.25 22.49
C ALA A 73 -4.42 11.36 23.71
N THR A 74 -4.12 12.59 24.12
CA THR A 74 -3.45 12.86 25.38
C THR A 74 -4.35 12.36 26.50
N VAL A 75 -4.19 11.09 26.88
CA VAL A 75 -4.75 10.57 28.12
C VAL A 75 -3.83 11.02 29.25
N THR A 76 -4.34 11.89 30.11
CA THR A 76 -3.72 12.18 31.40
C THR A 76 -3.56 10.86 32.17
N PRO A 77 -2.36 10.48 32.63
CA PRO A 77 -2.21 9.24 33.39
C PRO A 77 -2.82 9.42 34.78
N THR A 78 -3.99 8.83 35.03
CA THR A 78 -4.44 8.53 36.39
C THR A 78 -3.99 7.13 36.75
N THR A 79 -2.97 7.06 37.61
CA THR A 79 -2.42 5.83 38.18
C THR A 79 -3.52 5.03 38.87
N THR A 80 -3.90 3.88 38.30
CA THR A 80 -4.72 2.89 38.99
C THR A 80 -3.89 1.62 39.11
N THR A 81 -3.45 1.33 40.34
CA THR A 81 -2.71 0.12 40.70
C THR A 81 -3.60 -1.10 40.47
N ALA A 82 -3.32 -1.89 39.43
CA ALA A 82 -3.93 -3.20 39.23
C ALA A 82 -2.96 -4.29 39.72
N THR A 83 -3.26 -4.87 40.88
CA THR A 83 -2.61 -6.07 41.41
C THR A 83 -2.93 -7.26 40.50
N ALA A 84 -1.92 -7.85 39.86
CA ALA A 84 -2.09 -9.06 39.06
C ALA A 84 -2.11 -10.31 39.96
N THR A 85 -3.25 -11.01 40.01
CA THR A 85 -3.35 -12.38 40.51
C THR A 85 -3.25 -13.33 39.32
N ALA A 86 -2.19 -14.14 39.28
CA ALA A 86 -1.96 -15.16 38.25
C ALA A 86 -2.89 -16.36 38.44
N ALA A 87 -3.59 -16.77 37.37
CA ALA A 87 -4.27 -18.06 37.28
C ALA A 87 -3.62 -18.90 36.18
N ALA A 88 -2.93 -19.97 36.59
CA ALA A 88 -2.35 -20.99 35.72
C ALA A 88 -3.47 -21.80 35.06
N SER A 89 -3.36 -22.05 33.75
CA SER A 89 -4.23 -22.99 33.03
C SER A 89 -3.43 -24.22 32.62
N THR A 90 -3.76 -25.34 33.27
CA THR A 90 -3.28 -26.70 33.01
C THR A 90 -3.79 -27.21 31.67
N THR A 91 -2.93 -27.84 30.87
CA THR A 91 -3.35 -28.65 29.70
C THR A 91 -3.32 -30.12 30.09
N THR A 92 -4.36 -30.85 29.70
CA THR A 92 -4.60 -32.28 29.96
C THR A 92 -3.88 -33.16 28.95
#